data_AF-W2LMK7-F1
#
_entry.id   AF-W2LMK7-F1
#
_cell.length_a   1.000
_cell.length_b   1.000
_cell.length_c   1.000
_cell.angle_alpha   90.00
_cell.angle_beta   90.00
_cell.angle_gamma   90.00
#
_symmetry.space_group_name_H-M   'P 1'
#
loop_
_entity.id
_entity.type
_entity.pdbx_description
1 polymer ?
#
loop_
_entity_poly.entity_id
_entity_poly.type
_entity_poly.pdbx_seq_one_letter_code
_entity_poly.pdbx_strand_id
1 'polypeptide(L)'
;MTVLALPDPTKRKNLTPKERAYALSLMYGVTTNMTVPAKTYARVSALLGCSGRQICRLWKKARDAVKNGKLYDVESDEPAPHITVHNKNFVVKVMFLVAIARPRWVSEQNTVWDGKIGTWPFVVYELAQRKSKNRAAGTLELKTYTVDRDIYRACLVHSVIPEIKRLWPSGKRVHLQQDNARPHVLLDDVAVMTACTDKGWDMALTVQPAYSPDCNVLDLGFFASLQTLQHRKNSRTIDE
;
A
#
# COMPACT_ATOMS: atom_id res chain seq x y z
N MET A 1 39.14 2.95 -21.40
CA MET A 1 38.99 3.85 -20.24
C MET A 1 38.01 4.94 -20.63
N THR A 2 36.77 4.85 -20.15
CA THR A 2 35.74 5.86 -20.40
C THR A 2 36.01 7.03 -19.47
N VAL A 3 36.48 8.15 -20.02
CA VAL A 3 36.68 9.39 -19.27
C VAL A 3 35.28 9.89 -18.88
N LEU A 4 34.89 9.74 -17.61
CA LEU A 4 33.72 10.40 -17.06
C LEU A 4 33.93 11.91 -17.20
N ALA A 5 33.20 12.53 -18.12
CA ALA A 5 33.21 13.98 -18.28
C ALA A 5 32.87 14.63 -16.94
N LEU A 6 33.72 15.55 -16.48
CA LEU A 6 33.45 16.34 -15.29
C LEU A 6 32.14 17.11 -15.49
N PRO A 7 31.22 17.11 -14.49
CA PRO A 7 29.93 17.77 -14.63
C PRO A 7 30.13 19.27 -14.89
N ASP A 8 29.47 19.77 -15.95
CA ASP A 8 29.51 21.17 -16.38
C ASP A 8 29.07 22.09 -15.22
N PRO A 9 29.95 22.99 -14.73
CA PRO A 9 29.68 23.86 -13.59
C PRO A 9 28.57 24.90 -13.87
N THR A 10 28.15 25.07 -15.13
CA THR A 10 27.09 26.01 -15.53
C THR A 10 25.69 25.37 -15.54
N LYS A 11 25.60 24.04 -15.47
CA LYS A 11 24.31 23.33 -15.54
C LYS A 11 23.64 23.32 -14.17
N ARG A 12 22.46 23.94 -14.06
CA ARG A 12 21.65 23.93 -12.83
C ARG A 12 21.28 22.49 -12.46
N LYS A 13 21.77 22.01 -11.30
CA LYS A 13 21.42 20.69 -10.75
C LYS A 13 19.93 20.64 -10.42
N ASN A 14 19.16 19.83 -11.13
CA ASN A 14 17.81 19.48 -10.71
C ASN A 14 17.88 18.42 -9.62
N LEU A 15 17.14 18.62 -8.53
CA LEU A 15 17.07 17.63 -7.45
C LEU A 15 16.33 16.39 -7.95
N THR A 16 16.92 15.23 -7.73
CA THR A 16 16.27 13.92 -7.92
C THR A 16 15.16 13.72 -6.87
N PRO A 17 14.20 12.80 -7.09
CA PRO A 17 13.18 12.48 -6.08
C PRO A 17 13.77 12.13 -4.71
N LYS A 18 14.88 11.37 -4.69
CA LYS A 18 15.59 11.02 -3.44
C LYS A 18 16.15 12.26 -2.72
N GLU A 19 16.75 13.18 -3.47
CA GLU A 19 17.29 14.42 -2.90
C GLU A 19 16.19 15.38 -2.44
N ARG A 20 15.06 15.45 -3.14
CA ARG A 20 13.89 16.21 -2.69
C ARG A 20 13.31 15.62 -1.40
N ALA A 21 13.21 14.29 -1.30
CA ALA A 21 12.72 13.61 -0.10
C ALA A 21 13.63 13.89 1.09
N TYR A 22 14.95 13.78 0.88
CA TYR A 22 15.94 14.06 1.90
C TYR A 22 15.98 15.55 2.31
N ALA A 23 15.85 16.47 1.36
CA ALA A 23 15.70 17.89 1.67
C ALA A 23 14.48 18.14 2.55
N LEU A 24 13.32 17.61 2.18
CA LEU A 24 12.09 17.79 2.93
C LEU A 24 12.15 17.16 4.32
N SER A 25 12.77 15.97 4.48
CA SER A 25 12.92 15.36 5.81
C SER A 25 13.75 16.22 6.75
N LEU A 26 14.86 16.80 6.27
CA LEU A 26 15.68 17.73 7.04
C LEU A 26 14.92 19.00 7.39
N MET A 27 14.15 19.54 6.45
CA MET A 27 13.36 20.75 6.67
C MET A 27 12.25 20.52 7.69
N TYR A 28 11.47 19.43 7.55
CA TYR A 28 10.42 19.07 8.49
C TYR A 28 10.96 18.77 9.89
N GLY A 29 12.11 18.08 9.99
CA GLY A 29 12.72 17.71 11.28
C GLY A 29 13.15 18.89 12.16
N VAL A 30 13.28 20.09 11.58
CA VAL A 30 13.63 21.31 12.32
C VAL A 30 12.51 22.36 12.33
N THR A 31 11.36 22.06 11.73
CA THR A 31 10.25 22.99 11.61
C THR A 31 9.38 22.99 12.85
N THR A 32 9.07 24.19 13.35
CA THR A 32 8.10 24.41 14.44
C THR A 32 7.01 25.35 13.93
N ASN A 33 5.74 24.98 14.11
CA ASN A 33 4.59 25.77 13.65
C ASN A 33 4.72 26.24 12.18
N MET A 34 5.12 25.33 11.28
CA MET A 34 5.34 25.59 9.85
C MET A 34 6.38 26.68 9.52
N THR A 35 7.20 27.02 10.50
CA THR A 35 8.30 27.99 10.39
C THR A 35 9.63 27.25 10.47
N VAL A 36 10.49 27.53 9.49
CA VAL A 36 11.82 26.93 9.40
C VAL A 36 12.83 27.89 10.04
N PRO A 37 13.73 27.41 10.92
CA PRO A 37 14.78 28.24 11.51
C PRO A 37 15.65 28.93 10.45
N ALA A 38 16.15 30.11 10.81
CA ALA A 38 17.08 30.87 9.97
C ALA A 38 18.31 30.02 9.60
N LYS A 39 18.89 30.27 8.42
CA LYS A 39 20.04 29.53 7.83
C LYS A 39 19.77 28.08 7.41
N THR A 40 18.65 27.44 7.76
CA THR A 40 18.34 26.05 7.37
C THR A 40 18.39 25.86 5.85
N TYR A 41 17.78 26.76 5.08
CA TYR A 41 17.81 26.71 3.62
C TYR A 41 19.24 26.70 3.05
N ALA A 42 20.14 27.49 3.62
CA ALA A 42 21.54 27.55 3.20
C ALA A 42 22.29 26.27 3.55
N ARG A 43 22.04 25.69 4.73
CA ARG A 43 22.64 24.41 5.15
C ARG A 43 22.20 23.26 4.26
N VAL A 44 20.89 23.12 4.03
CA VAL A 44 20.33 22.06 3.18
C VAL A 44 20.78 22.25 1.72
N SER A 45 20.86 23.49 1.22
CA SER A 45 21.32 23.74 -0.14
C SER A 45 22.80 23.41 -0.34
N ALA A 46 23.65 23.74 0.66
CA ALA A 46 25.06 23.38 0.65
C ALA A 46 25.26 21.86 0.68
N LEU A 47 24.53 21.16 1.55
CA LEU A 47 24.58 19.69 1.68
C LEU A 47 24.21 18.98 0.37
N LEU A 48 23.23 19.51 -0.36
CA LEU A 48 22.75 18.92 -1.61
C LEU A 48 23.46 19.47 -2.86
N GLY A 49 24.42 20.40 -2.72
CA GLY A 49 25.11 21.03 -3.84
C GLY A 49 24.16 21.73 -4.81
N CYS A 50 23.12 22.40 -4.28
CA CYS A 50 22.10 23.09 -5.07
C CYS A 50 21.90 24.53 -4.59
N SER A 51 21.10 25.33 -5.29
CA SER A 51 20.84 26.70 -4.86
C SER A 51 19.85 26.78 -3.69
N GLY A 52 20.05 27.71 -2.76
CA GLY A 52 19.09 27.98 -1.68
C GLY A 52 17.68 28.32 -2.18
N ARG A 53 17.57 28.92 -3.37
CA ARG A 53 16.27 29.19 -4.03
C ARG A 53 15.54 27.91 -4.44
N GLN A 54 16.24 26.83 -4.76
CA GLN A 54 15.60 25.54 -5.07
C GLN A 54 14.99 24.92 -3.81
N ILE A 55 15.74 24.91 -2.70
CA ILE A 55 15.22 24.43 -1.41
C ILE A 55 14.05 25.28 -0.92
N CYS A 56 14.14 26.61 -1.05
CA CYS A 56 13.04 27.52 -0.70
C CYS A 56 11.76 27.23 -1.50
N ARG A 57 11.87 27.03 -2.82
CA ARG A 57 10.73 26.68 -3.68
C ARG A 57 10.14 25.31 -3.34
N LEU A 58 10.99 24.30 -3.16
CA LEU A 58 10.57 22.95 -2.76
C LEU A 58 9.80 22.99 -1.43
N TRP A 59 10.36 23.67 -0.43
CA TRP A 59 9.71 23.83 0.86
C TRP A 59 8.38 24.56 0.76
N LYS A 60 8.31 25.67 0.00
CA LYS A 60 7.07 26.42 -0.21
C LYS A 60 5.97 25.51 -0.77
N LYS A 61 6.27 24.76 -1.84
CA LYS A 61 5.31 23.81 -2.44
C LYS A 61 4.83 22.77 -1.43
N ALA A 62 5.75 22.13 -0.71
CA ALA A 62 5.41 21.08 0.25
C ALA A 62 4.59 21.62 1.43
N ARG A 63 5.02 22.74 2.01
CA ARG A 63 4.33 23.43 3.10
C ARG A 63 2.92 23.87 2.69
N ASP A 64 2.77 24.43 1.49
CA ASP A 64 1.48 24.90 0.99
C ASP A 64 0.55 23.71 0.69
N ALA A 65 1.07 22.56 0.24
CA ALA A 65 0.28 21.32 0.13
C ALA A 65 -0.26 20.88 1.49
N VAL A 66 0.61 20.79 2.51
CA VAL A 66 0.22 20.40 3.88
C VAL A 66 -0.81 21.36 4.47
N LYS A 67 -0.64 22.68 4.30
CA LYS A 67 -1.63 23.68 4.74
C LYS A 67 -3.00 23.48 4.12
N ASN A 68 -3.05 22.98 2.89
CA ASN A 68 -4.28 22.67 2.17
C ASN A 68 -4.80 21.24 2.43
N GLY A 69 -4.24 20.52 3.41
CA GLY A 69 -4.61 19.14 3.72
C GLY A 69 -4.23 18.14 2.63
N LYS A 70 -3.27 18.48 1.76
CA LYS A 70 -2.80 17.64 0.66
C LYS A 70 -1.39 17.14 0.95
N LEU A 71 -1.09 15.94 0.44
CA LEU A 71 0.27 15.44 0.41
C LEU A 71 1.05 16.11 -0.74
N TYR A 72 2.35 16.27 -0.54
CA TYR A 72 3.25 16.73 -1.59
C TYR A 72 3.95 15.53 -2.22
N ASP A 73 3.76 15.33 -3.51
CA ASP A 73 4.40 14.23 -4.23
C ASP A 73 5.82 14.64 -4.65
N VAL A 74 6.79 13.96 -4.03
CA VAL A 74 8.20 14.21 -4.21
C VAL A 74 8.71 13.69 -5.55
N GLU A 75 8.05 12.67 -6.13
CA GLU A 75 8.42 12.09 -7.41
C GLU A 75 8.09 13.05 -8.55
N SER A 76 6.85 13.54 -8.58
CA SER A 76 6.37 14.49 -9.60
C SER A 76 6.77 15.95 -9.36
N ASP A 77 7.28 16.32 -8.16
CA ASP A 77 7.53 17.72 -7.75
C ASP A 77 6.26 18.60 -7.68
N GLU A 78 5.10 17.97 -7.60
CA GLU A 78 3.77 18.58 -7.61
C GLU A 78 2.96 18.21 -6.36
N PRO A 79 1.96 19.03 -5.96
CA PRO A 79 0.97 18.58 -4.98
C PRO A 79 0.30 17.30 -5.47
N ALA A 80 0.06 16.34 -4.57
CA ALA A 80 -0.64 15.12 -4.94
C ALA A 80 -1.97 15.48 -5.64
N PRO A 81 -2.25 14.89 -6.82
CA PRO A 81 -3.44 15.19 -7.58
C PRO A 81 -4.69 14.99 -6.72
N HIS A 82 -5.55 15.99 -6.74
CA HIS A 82 -6.79 15.97 -5.98
C HIS A 82 -7.87 15.29 -6.82
N ILE A 83 -8.31 14.11 -6.41
CA ILE A 83 -9.47 13.44 -7.02
C ILE A 83 -10.73 14.16 -6.54
N THR A 84 -11.32 15.00 -7.39
CA THR A 84 -12.63 15.60 -7.15
C THR A 84 -13.72 14.69 -7.67
N VAL A 85 -14.53 14.14 -6.77
CA VAL A 85 -15.80 13.47 -7.10
C VAL A 85 -16.95 14.18 -6.41
N HIS A 86 -18.12 14.21 -7.04
CA HIS A 86 -19.32 14.83 -6.45
C HIS A 86 -19.78 14.13 -5.16
N ASN A 87 -19.53 12.83 -5.03
CA ASN A 87 -19.87 12.03 -3.86
C ASN A 87 -18.77 10.99 -3.64
N LYS A 88 -18.38 10.75 -2.38
CA LYS A 88 -17.42 9.69 -1.99
C LYS A 88 -17.85 8.30 -2.48
N ASN A 89 -19.14 8.06 -2.70
CA ASN A 89 -19.66 6.82 -3.25
C ASN A 89 -19.27 6.60 -4.72
N PHE A 90 -18.86 7.64 -5.44
CA PHE A 90 -18.33 7.52 -6.81
C PHE A 90 -16.83 7.23 -6.84
N VAL A 91 -16.15 7.22 -5.69
CA VAL A 91 -14.77 6.71 -5.62
C VAL A 91 -14.82 5.19 -5.72
N VAL A 92 -14.23 4.65 -6.78
CA VAL A 92 -14.06 3.21 -6.95
C VAL A 92 -13.17 2.68 -5.82
N LYS A 93 -13.64 1.64 -5.13
CA LYS A 93 -12.92 1.01 -4.02
C LYS A 93 -12.77 -0.46 -4.31
N VAL A 94 -11.52 -0.90 -4.43
CA VAL A 94 -11.19 -2.32 -4.58
C VAL A 94 -10.97 -2.91 -3.21
N MET A 95 -11.69 -3.98 -2.90
CA MET A 95 -11.48 -4.76 -1.70
C MET A 95 -10.41 -5.82 -1.97
N PHE A 96 -9.47 -5.98 -1.05
CA PHE A 96 -8.46 -7.03 -1.11
C PHE A 96 -8.57 -7.90 0.15
N LEU A 97 -8.47 -9.22 -0.02
CA LEU A 97 -8.15 -10.12 1.08
C LEU A 97 -6.64 -10.31 1.11
N VAL A 98 -6.01 -10.12 2.27
CA VAL A 98 -4.56 -10.28 2.44
C VAL A 98 -4.30 -11.27 3.54
N ALA A 99 -3.36 -12.19 3.31
CA ALA A 99 -2.85 -13.09 4.33
C ALA A 99 -1.35 -12.90 4.49
N ILE A 100 -0.92 -12.66 5.73
CA ILE A 100 0.49 -12.62 6.13
C ILE A 100 0.68 -13.43 7.41
N ALA A 101 1.88 -13.97 7.55
CA ALA A 101 2.36 -14.70 8.70
C ALA A 101 3.48 -13.90 9.37
N ARG A 102 3.80 -14.29 10.60
CA ARG A 102 5.03 -13.84 11.24
C ARG A 102 6.25 -14.40 10.47
N PRO A 103 7.24 -13.57 10.10
CA PRO A 103 8.50 -14.05 9.55
C PRO A 103 9.12 -15.09 10.46
N ARG A 104 9.64 -16.17 9.88
CA ARG A 104 10.15 -17.30 10.67
C ARG A 104 11.29 -18.02 9.98
N TRP A 105 12.13 -18.62 10.79
CA TRP A 105 13.17 -19.51 10.32
C TRP A 105 12.57 -20.82 9.80
N VAL A 106 13.02 -21.24 8.61
CA VAL A 106 12.65 -22.50 7.97
C VAL A 106 13.90 -23.38 7.91
N SER A 107 13.96 -24.39 8.78
CA SER A 107 15.16 -25.23 8.92
C SER A 107 15.48 -26.01 7.65
N GLU A 108 14.47 -26.51 6.93
CA GLU A 108 14.65 -27.26 5.68
C GLU A 108 15.32 -26.43 4.58
N GLN A 109 15.07 -25.12 4.55
CA GLN A 109 15.61 -24.19 3.55
C GLN A 109 16.81 -23.41 4.08
N ASN A 110 17.17 -23.58 5.35
CA ASN A 110 18.22 -22.83 6.05
C ASN A 110 18.11 -21.30 5.81
N THR A 111 16.87 -20.78 5.82
CA THR A 111 16.58 -19.38 5.50
C THR A 111 15.41 -18.84 6.31
N VAL A 112 15.25 -17.52 6.33
CA VAL A 112 14.09 -16.84 6.92
C VAL A 112 13.02 -16.69 5.84
N TRP A 113 11.85 -17.29 6.06
CA TRP A 113 10.65 -16.99 5.29
C TRP A 113 10.05 -15.67 5.78
N ASP A 114 9.72 -14.77 4.84
CA ASP A 114 9.21 -13.43 5.14
C ASP A 114 7.75 -13.39 5.60
N GLY A 115 7.09 -14.55 5.61
CA GLY A 115 5.71 -14.69 6.06
C GLY A 115 4.67 -14.20 5.05
N LYS A 116 5.05 -13.77 3.85
CA LYS A 116 4.06 -13.36 2.84
C LYS A 116 3.34 -14.59 2.31
N ILE A 117 2.01 -14.55 2.33
CA ILE A 117 1.18 -15.65 1.83
C ILE A 117 0.51 -15.21 0.52
N GLY A 118 -0.30 -14.14 0.55
CA GLY A 118 -0.97 -13.70 -0.65
C GLY A 118 -1.81 -12.45 -0.49
N THR A 119 -2.27 -11.94 -1.64
CA THR A 119 -3.18 -10.80 -1.76
C THR A 119 -4.14 -11.08 -2.91
N TRP A 120 -5.44 -11.09 -2.62
CA TRP A 120 -6.48 -11.47 -3.57
C TRP A 120 -7.47 -10.31 -3.74
N PRO A 121 -7.50 -9.66 -4.92
CA PRO A 121 -8.49 -8.61 -5.21
C PRO A 121 -9.87 -9.21 -5.46
N PHE A 122 -10.91 -8.58 -4.91
CA PHE A 122 -12.29 -8.88 -5.24
C PHE A 122 -12.74 -8.06 -6.46
N VAL A 123 -12.38 -8.58 -7.63
CA VAL A 123 -12.61 -7.94 -8.93
C VAL A 123 -13.05 -8.96 -9.97
N VAL A 124 -13.79 -8.50 -10.98
CA VAL A 124 -14.27 -9.31 -12.09
C VAL A 124 -14.11 -8.54 -13.40
N TYR A 125 -13.75 -9.23 -14.47
CA TYR A 125 -13.79 -8.66 -15.81
C TYR A 125 -15.21 -8.75 -16.37
N GLU A 126 -15.79 -7.60 -16.73
CA GLU A 126 -17.09 -7.50 -17.38
C GLU A 126 -16.98 -6.70 -18.68
N LEU A 127 -17.85 -7.00 -19.65
CA LEU A 127 -17.93 -6.20 -20.88
C LEU A 127 -18.62 -4.86 -20.59
N ALA A 128 -18.02 -3.77 -21.07
CA ALA A 128 -18.61 -2.44 -20.98
C ALA A 128 -19.94 -2.39 -21.76
N GLN A 129 -21.06 -2.21 -21.04
CA GLN A 129 -22.39 -2.23 -21.66
C GLN A 129 -22.70 -0.97 -22.48
N ARG A 130 -22.07 0.16 -22.15
CA ARG A 130 -22.33 1.46 -22.78
C ARG A 130 -21.07 1.99 -23.44
N LYS A 131 -21.22 2.59 -24.62
CA LYS A 131 -20.18 3.40 -25.23
C LYS A 131 -20.00 4.68 -24.41
N SER A 132 -18.75 5.02 -24.11
CA SER A 132 -18.37 6.29 -23.49
C SER A 132 -17.35 7.02 -24.37
N LYS A 133 -17.04 8.28 -24.04
CA LYS A 133 -15.98 9.04 -24.71
C LYS A 133 -14.61 8.36 -24.62
N ASN A 134 -14.38 7.59 -23.55
CA ASN A 134 -13.08 7.00 -23.22
C ASN A 134 -13.03 5.49 -23.49
N ARG A 135 -14.15 4.84 -23.88
CA ARG A 135 -14.21 3.39 -24.07
C ARG A 135 -15.37 2.97 -24.98
N ALA A 136 -15.13 2.05 -25.91
CA ALA A 136 -16.16 1.44 -26.74
C ALA A 136 -17.04 0.46 -25.93
N ALA A 137 -18.26 0.23 -26.39
CA ALA A 137 -19.08 -0.86 -25.84
C ALA A 137 -18.43 -2.22 -26.18
N GLY A 138 -18.49 -3.17 -25.26
CA GLY A 138 -17.89 -4.50 -25.41
C GLY A 138 -16.41 -4.60 -25.03
N THR A 139 -15.77 -3.52 -24.58
CA THR A 139 -14.41 -3.61 -24.03
C THR A 139 -14.45 -4.26 -22.64
N LEU A 140 -13.56 -5.23 -22.37
CA LEU A 140 -13.39 -5.80 -21.03
C LEU A 140 -12.94 -4.71 -20.05
N GLU A 141 -13.66 -4.60 -18.95
CA GLU A 141 -13.42 -3.67 -17.87
C GLU A 141 -13.41 -4.44 -16.55
N LEU A 142 -12.40 -4.18 -15.74
CA LEU A 142 -12.38 -4.67 -14.38
C LEU A 142 -13.39 -3.89 -13.52
N LYS A 143 -14.22 -4.62 -12.77
CA LYS A 143 -15.19 -4.06 -11.83
C LYS A 143 -15.05 -4.68 -10.45
N THR A 144 -15.41 -3.89 -9.46
CA THR A 144 -15.52 -4.32 -8.06
C THR A 144 -16.93 -4.81 -7.78
N TYR A 145 -17.08 -5.75 -6.87
CA TYR A 145 -18.38 -6.20 -6.35
C TYR A 145 -18.38 -6.21 -4.82
N THR A 146 -19.57 -6.19 -4.23
CA THR A 146 -19.74 -6.29 -2.79
C THR A 146 -19.36 -7.70 -2.35
N VAL A 147 -18.49 -7.80 -1.35
CA VAL A 147 -18.09 -9.07 -0.74
C VAL A 147 -19.10 -9.42 0.35
N ASP A 148 -19.80 -10.53 0.16
CA ASP A 148 -20.63 -11.16 1.18
C ASP A 148 -19.90 -12.33 1.84
N ARG A 149 -20.60 -13.03 2.74
CA ARG A 149 -20.04 -14.16 3.47
C ARG A 149 -19.70 -15.36 2.59
N ASP A 150 -20.47 -15.59 1.55
CA ASP A 150 -20.26 -16.75 0.68
C ASP A 150 -19.06 -16.54 -0.23
N ILE A 151 -18.90 -15.32 -0.77
CA ILE A 151 -17.71 -14.90 -1.51
C ILE A 151 -16.46 -14.96 -0.61
N TYR A 152 -16.57 -14.46 0.62
CA TYR A 152 -15.46 -14.51 1.59
C TYR A 152 -15.06 -15.96 1.92
N ARG A 153 -16.03 -16.82 2.22
CA ARG A 153 -15.83 -18.26 2.45
C ARG A 153 -15.13 -18.92 1.26
N ALA A 154 -15.63 -18.69 0.05
CA ALA A 154 -15.05 -19.25 -1.17
C ALA A 154 -13.59 -18.82 -1.34
N CYS A 155 -13.28 -17.54 -1.07
CA CYS A 155 -11.91 -17.05 -1.12
C CYS A 155 -11.00 -17.74 -0.09
N LEU A 156 -11.48 -17.94 1.15
CA LEU A 156 -10.73 -18.69 2.16
C LEU A 156 -10.44 -20.13 1.72
N VAL A 157 -11.47 -20.84 1.28
CA VAL A 157 -11.39 -22.28 0.95
C VAL A 157 -10.57 -22.54 -0.32
N HIS A 158 -10.74 -21.70 -1.35
CA HIS A 158 -10.17 -21.97 -2.67
C HIS A 158 -8.88 -21.20 -2.95
N SER A 159 -8.59 -20.13 -2.21
CA SER A 159 -7.42 -19.28 -2.44
C SER A 159 -6.50 -19.23 -1.23
N VAL A 160 -7.00 -18.79 -0.08
CA VAL A 160 -6.14 -18.50 1.09
C VAL A 160 -5.58 -19.77 1.71
N ILE A 161 -6.44 -20.71 2.12
CA ILE A 161 -6.01 -21.94 2.81
C ILE A 161 -5.08 -22.79 1.93
N PRO A 162 -5.37 -23.02 0.63
CA PRO A 162 -4.44 -23.73 -0.23
C PRO A 162 -3.06 -23.08 -0.29
N GLU A 163 -3.00 -21.74 -0.35
CA GLU A 163 -1.74 -21.01 -0.41
C GLU A 163 -0.97 -21.06 0.91
N ILE A 164 -1.68 -21.01 2.05
CA ILE A 164 -1.09 -21.31 3.36
C ILE A 164 -0.49 -22.71 3.33
N LYS A 165 -1.24 -23.73 2.89
CA LYS A 165 -0.74 -25.11 2.85
C LYS A 165 0.49 -25.29 1.97
N ARG A 166 0.59 -24.48 0.91
CA ARG A 166 1.72 -24.49 -0.03
C ARG A 166 2.98 -23.83 0.53
N LEU A 167 2.82 -22.71 1.23
CA LEU A 167 3.94 -21.86 1.67
C LEU A 167 4.37 -22.13 3.10
N TRP A 168 3.45 -22.54 3.95
CA TRP A 168 3.65 -22.55 5.38
C TRP A 168 4.48 -23.78 5.81
N PRO A 169 5.59 -23.60 6.58
CA PRO A 169 6.58 -24.66 6.79
C PRO A 169 6.11 -25.91 7.54
N SER A 170 5.02 -25.82 8.32
CA SER A 170 4.53 -26.93 9.13
C SER A 170 3.03 -26.82 9.29
N GLY A 171 2.30 -27.90 8.98
CA GLY A 171 0.86 -27.96 9.17
C GLY A 171 0.36 -28.05 10.61
N LYS A 172 1.23 -27.93 11.62
CA LYS A 172 0.86 -28.05 13.05
C LYS A 172 0.63 -26.68 13.70
N ARG A 173 -0.46 -26.56 14.47
CA ARG A 173 -0.81 -25.38 15.30
C ARG A 173 -0.83 -24.07 14.51
N VAL A 174 -1.58 -24.04 13.42
CA VAL A 174 -1.73 -22.84 12.59
C VAL A 174 -3.01 -22.10 12.99
N HIS A 175 -2.90 -20.84 13.37
CA HIS A 175 -4.05 -20.00 13.67
C HIS A 175 -4.26 -19.02 12.52
N LEU A 176 -5.39 -19.15 11.83
CA LEU A 176 -5.84 -18.19 10.83
C LEU A 176 -6.70 -17.15 11.53
N GLN A 177 -6.19 -15.92 11.65
CA GLN A 177 -6.90 -14.83 12.32
C GLN A 177 -7.69 -14.00 11.30
N GLN A 178 -8.94 -13.67 11.62
CA GLN A 178 -9.77 -12.71 10.90
C GLN A 178 -10.34 -11.65 11.86
N ASP A 179 -10.75 -10.49 11.33
CA ASP A 179 -11.48 -9.49 12.12
C ASP A 179 -12.97 -9.86 12.30
N ASN A 180 -13.77 -9.00 12.94
CA ASN A 180 -15.21 -9.23 13.13
C ASN A 180 -16.09 -8.50 12.09
N ALA A 181 -15.61 -8.30 10.86
CA ALA A 181 -16.39 -7.71 9.78
C ALA A 181 -17.60 -8.58 9.42
N ARG A 182 -18.70 -7.93 8.98
CA ARG A 182 -19.96 -8.61 8.65
C ARG A 182 -19.84 -9.77 7.65
N PRO A 183 -19.00 -9.68 6.59
CA PRO A 183 -18.82 -10.77 5.64
C PRO A 183 -18.02 -11.95 6.19
N HIS A 184 -17.42 -11.86 7.38
CA HIS A 184 -16.61 -12.96 7.88
C HIS A 184 -17.47 -14.16 8.28
N VAL A 185 -16.88 -15.34 8.08
CA VAL A 185 -17.51 -16.61 8.44
C VAL A 185 -17.45 -16.81 9.95
N LEU A 186 -18.32 -17.67 10.47
CA LEU A 186 -18.24 -18.08 11.87
C LEU A 186 -17.06 -19.04 12.08
N LEU A 187 -16.61 -19.18 13.32
CA LEU A 187 -15.50 -20.08 13.67
C LEU A 187 -15.79 -21.55 13.39
N ASP A 188 -17.07 -21.93 13.41
CA ASP A 188 -17.57 -23.29 13.17
C ASP A 188 -18.06 -23.50 11.73
N ASP A 189 -17.69 -22.61 10.80
CA ASP A 189 -18.04 -22.76 9.38
C ASP A 189 -17.45 -24.05 8.81
N VAL A 190 -18.34 -24.99 8.48
CA VAL A 190 -17.98 -26.38 8.13
C VAL A 190 -17.01 -26.45 6.94
N ALA A 191 -17.20 -25.60 5.92
CA ALA A 191 -16.36 -25.63 4.73
C ALA A 191 -14.94 -25.14 5.05
N VAL A 192 -14.82 -24.09 5.85
CA VAL A 192 -13.52 -23.55 6.29
C VAL A 192 -12.82 -24.51 7.24
N MET A 193 -13.53 -25.06 8.22
CA MET A 193 -12.99 -26.06 9.15
C MET A 193 -12.46 -27.29 8.41
N THR A 194 -13.23 -27.81 7.45
CA THR A 194 -12.82 -28.94 6.61
C THR A 194 -11.56 -28.60 5.81
N ALA A 195 -11.53 -27.44 5.17
CA ALA A 195 -10.36 -26.99 4.41
C ALA A 195 -9.13 -26.82 5.32
N CYS A 196 -9.29 -26.27 6.52
CA CYS A 196 -8.23 -26.10 7.51
C CYS A 196 -7.64 -27.43 7.96
N THR A 197 -8.45 -28.47 8.16
CA THR A 197 -7.98 -29.76 8.69
C THR A 197 -7.64 -30.81 7.64
N ASP A 198 -7.98 -30.54 6.37
CA ASP A 198 -7.73 -31.46 5.27
C ASP A 198 -6.23 -31.82 5.14
N LYS A 199 -5.95 -33.08 4.77
CA LYS A 199 -4.60 -33.66 4.63
C LYS A 199 -3.75 -33.57 5.90
N GLY A 200 -4.36 -33.73 7.07
CA GLY A 200 -3.66 -33.81 8.35
C GLY A 200 -3.13 -32.46 8.85
N TRP A 201 -3.68 -31.36 8.35
CA TRP A 201 -3.40 -30.03 8.88
C TRP A 201 -4.11 -29.83 10.22
N ASP A 202 -3.43 -29.16 11.13
CA ASP A 202 -3.95 -28.65 12.40
C ASP A 202 -3.94 -27.13 12.30
N MET A 203 -4.96 -26.63 11.59
CA MET A 203 -5.24 -25.21 11.40
C MET A 203 -6.61 -24.88 12.00
N ALA A 204 -6.71 -23.75 12.69
CA ALA A 204 -7.95 -23.27 13.27
C ALA A 204 -8.20 -21.81 12.89
N LEU A 205 -9.45 -21.51 12.54
CA LEU A 205 -9.89 -20.12 12.40
C LEU A 205 -10.00 -19.49 13.80
N THR A 206 -9.62 -18.23 13.90
CA THR A 206 -9.65 -17.44 15.14
C THR A 206 -10.13 -16.04 14.80
N VAL A 207 -10.80 -15.39 15.75
CA VAL A 207 -11.25 -14.00 15.61
C VAL A 207 -10.42 -13.07 16.48
N GLN A 208 -10.19 -11.86 16.00
CA GLN A 208 -9.62 -10.81 16.83
C GLN A 208 -10.62 -10.34 17.91
N PRO A 209 -10.15 -9.85 19.06
CA PRO A 209 -11.01 -9.18 20.04
C PRO A 209 -11.72 -7.96 19.45
N ALA A 210 -12.93 -7.67 19.92
CA ALA A 210 -13.70 -6.52 19.45
C ALA A 210 -12.92 -5.20 19.67
N TYR A 211 -13.00 -4.28 18.71
CA TYR A 211 -12.37 -2.94 18.77
C TYR A 211 -10.85 -2.94 19.04
N SER A 212 -10.15 -4.01 18.65
CA SER A 212 -8.71 -4.17 18.93
C SER A 212 -7.88 -4.24 17.62
N PRO A 213 -7.77 -3.13 16.86
CA PRO A 213 -7.00 -3.11 15.62
C PRO A 213 -5.50 -3.31 15.84
N ASP A 214 -5.00 -3.01 17.03
CA ASP A 214 -3.63 -3.29 17.48
C ASP A 214 -3.31 -4.79 17.57
N CYS A 215 -4.34 -5.63 17.66
CA CYS A 215 -4.23 -7.09 17.64
C CYS A 215 -4.22 -7.68 16.22
N ASN A 216 -4.23 -6.85 15.17
CA ASN A 216 -4.15 -7.27 13.76
C ASN A 216 -2.93 -6.65 13.08
N VAL A 217 -1.97 -7.49 12.71
CA VAL A 217 -0.74 -7.05 12.03
C VAL A 217 -1.00 -6.37 10.68
N LEU A 218 -2.12 -6.72 10.01
CA LEU A 218 -2.51 -6.10 8.75
C LEU A 218 -2.86 -4.63 8.95
N ASP A 219 -3.67 -4.32 9.96
CA ASP A 219 -4.08 -2.95 10.29
C ASP A 219 -2.92 -2.15 10.90
N LEU A 220 -2.15 -2.78 11.79
CA LEU A 220 -1.07 -2.12 12.52
C LEU A 220 0.07 -1.62 11.62
N GLY A 221 0.37 -2.33 10.53
CA GLY A 221 1.55 -2.04 9.71
C GLY A 221 1.38 -2.22 8.22
N PHE A 222 0.78 -3.32 7.77
CA PHE A 222 0.76 -3.66 6.36
C PHE A 222 -0.08 -2.68 5.53
N PHE A 223 -1.34 -2.46 5.92
CA PHE A 223 -2.23 -1.54 5.23
C PHE A 223 -1.80 -0.08 5.37
N ALA A 224 -1.28 0.31 6.54
CA ALA A 224 -0.68 1.63 6.72
C ALA A 224 0.47 1.86 5.71
N SER A 225 1.35 0.87 5.56
CA SER A 225 2.46 0.92 4.60
C SER A 225 1.96 0.98 3.15
N LEU A 226 0.98 0.16 2.78
CA LEU A 226 0.32 0.19 1.46
C LEU A 226 -0.30 1.56 1.16
N GLN A 227 -0.99 2.14 2.12
CA GLN A 227 -1.60 3.46 1.98
C GLN A 227 -0.54 4.54 1.75
N THR A 228 0.60 4.48 2.45
CA THR A 228 1.71 5.41 2.18
C THR A 228 2.29 5.28 0.77
N LEU A 229 2.29 4.07 0.20
CA LEU A 229 2.74 3.83 -1.17
C LEU A 229 1.73 4.32 -2.19
N GLN A 230 0.44 4.07 -1.97
CA GLN A 230 -0.65 4.61 -2.78
C GLN A 230 -0.57 6.15 -2.84
N HIS A 231 -0.21 6.80 -1.74
CA HIS A 231 -0.03 8.26 -1.74
C HIS A 231 1.10 8.78 -2.63
N ARG A 232 2.05 7.93 -3.04
CA ARG A 232 3.14 8.29 -3.97
C ARG A 232 2.73 8.11 -5.43
N LYS A 233 1.86 7.15 -5.73
CA LYS A 233 1.43 6.83 -7.10
C LYS A 233 -0.09 6.80 -7.19
N ASN A 234 -0.65 7.72 -7.97
CA ASN A 234 -2.09 7.78 -8.18
C ASN A 234 -2.49 6.88 -9.35
N SER A 235 -3.22 5.80 -9.07
CA SER A 235 -3.88 4.99 -10.08
C SER A 235 -5.10 5.72 -10.63
N ARG A 236 -5.28 5.67 -11.95
CA ARG A 236 -6.41 6.30 -12.66
C ARG A 236 -7.49 5.29 -13.04
N THR A 237 -7.13 4.00 -13.08
CA THR A 237 -8.02 2.88 -13.34
C THR A 237 -7.79 1.80 -12.27
N ILE A 238 -8.65 0.77 -12.24
CA ILE A 238 -8.44 -0.35 -11.32
C ILE A 238 -7.24 -1.21 -11.75
N ASP A 239 -6.96 -1.29 -13.04
CA ASP A 239 -5.87 -2.08 -13.60
C ASP A 239 -4.46 -1.49 -13.31
N GLU A 240 -4.36 -0.22 -12.91
CA GLU A 240 -3.09 0.53 -12.67
C GLU A 240 -2.54 0.47 -11.24
#